data_AF-A0A7S2E8V5-F1
#
_entry.id   AF-A0A7S2E8V5-F1
#
_cell.length_a   1.000
_cell.length_b   1.000
_cell.length_c   1.000
_cell.angle_alpha   90.00
_cell.angle_beta   90.00
_cell.angle_gamma   90.00
#
_symmetry.space_group_name_H-M   'P 1'
#
loop_
_entity.id
_entity.type
_entity.pdbx_description
1 polymer ?
#
loop_
_entity_poly.entity_id
_entity_poly.type
_entity_poly.pdbx_seq_one_letter_code
_entity_poly.pdbx_strand_id
1 'polypeptide(L)'
;TSVFDPKTFVFICMLSTAFMAHFNAPKFYRELKDNTIPRFNKMVYASFGLSILLQGTTAVLGFLTFGKSCAGLILENYSPKDALIGAVRVAVAFSVIFTYPFPFVGCR
;
A
#
# COMPACT_ATOMS: atom_id res chain seq x y z
N THR A 1 6.37 -28.03 3.08
CA THR A 1 6.04 -27.54 1.72
C THR A 1 5.06 -26.38 1.83
N SER A 2 5.49 -25.20 2.28
CA SER A 2 4.59 -24.06 2.57
C SER A 2 4.61 -22.95 1.51
N VAL A 3 5.51 -23.04 0.51
CA VAL A 3 5.67 -21.98 -0.51
C VAL A 3 4.58 -22.05 -1.59
N PHE A 4 4.00 -23.24 -1.84
CA PHE A 4 2.95 -23.45 -2.85
C PHE A 4 1.51 -23.39 -2.28
N ASP A 5 1.33 -22.81 -1.09
CA ASP A 5 -0.02 -22.64 -0.50
C ASP A 5 -0.75 -21.45 -1.16
N PRO A 6 -2.05 -21.53 -1.48
CA PRO A 6 -2.80 -20.42 -2.08
C PRO A 6 -2.71 -19.10 -1.30
N LYS A 7 -2.53 -19.16 0.03
CA LYS A 7 -2.34 -17.99 0.89
C LYS A 7 -1.06 -17.22 0.57
N THR A 8 0.02 -17.95 0.25
CA THR A 8 1.30 -17.36 -0.16
C THR A 8 1.15 -16.63 -1.51
N PHE A 9 0.38 -17.18 -2.45
CA PHE A 9 0.09 -16.52 -3.73
C PHE A 9 -0.73 -15.24 -3.55
N VAL A 10 -1.78 -15.27 -2.72
CA VAL A 10 -2.58 -14.06 -2.41
C VAL A 10 -1.70 -12.98 -1.80
N PHE A 11 -0.80 -13.34 -0.88
CA PHE A 11 0.15 -12.41 -0.28
C PHE A 11 1.08 -11.77 -1.32
N ILE A 12 1.64 -12.57 -2.25
CA ILE A 12 2.48 -12.08 -3.35
C ILE A 12 1.70 -11.10 -4.24
N CYS A 13 0.46 -11.44 -4.60
CA CYS A 13 -0.40 -10.56 -5.39
C CYS A 13 -0.69 -9.24 -4.65
N MET A 14 -0.95 -9.31 -3.35
CA MET A 14 -1.19 -8.13 -2.52
C MET A 14 0.04 -7.21 -2.45
N LEU A 15 1.24 -7.79 -2.28
CA LEU A 15 2.50 -7.04 -2.33
C LEU A 15 2.74 -6.39 -3.71
N SER A 16 2.45 -7.11 -4.79
CA SER A 16 2.59 -6.58 -6.16
C SER A 16 1.73 -5.33 -6.37
N THR A 17 0.46 -5.38 -5.95
CA THR A 17 -0.46 -4.24 -6.03
C THR A 17 -0.02 -3.09 -5.09
N ALA A 18 0.47 -3.42 -3.89
CA ALA A 18 0.89 -2.41 -2.90
C ALA A 18 2.09 -1.56 -3.37
N PHE A 19 2.98 -2.12 -4.19
CA PHE A 19 4.17 -1.43 -4.72
C PHE A 19 4.04 -1.04 -6.19
N MET A 20 2.81 -0.97 -6.70
CA MET A 20 2.52 -0.62 -8.08
C MET A 20 2.72 0.88 -8.35
N ALA A 21 3.94 1.28 -8.74
CA ALA A 21 4.27 2.67 -9.08
C ALA A 21 4.61 2.89 -10.57
N HIS A 22 4.72 1.82 -11.35
CA HIS A 22 5.25 1.88 -12.72
C HIS A 22 4.39 2.73 -13.68
N PHE A 23 3.07 2.80 -13.48
CA PHE A 23 2.18 3.64 -14.29
C PHE A 23 2.45 5.15 -14.11
N ASN A 24 2.90 5.55 -12.93
CA ASN A 24 3.15 6.96 -12.60
C ASN A 24 4.63 7.36 -12.78
N ALA A 25 5.54 6.39 -12.86
CA ALA A 25 6.98 6.64 -13.00
C ALA A 25 7.36 7.55 -14.19
N PRO A 26 6.77 7.40 -15.40
CA PRO A 26 7.07 8.30 -16.53
C PRO A 26 6.60 9.74 -16.30
N LYS A 27 5.47 9.93 -15.60
CA LYS A 27 4.96 11.26 -15.25
C LYS A 27 5.91 11.94 -14.26
N PHE A 28 6.29 11.23 -13.19
CA PHE A 28 7.25 11.74 -12.21
C PHE A 28 8.62 12.05 -12.83
N TYR A 29 9.08 11.26 -13.80
CA TYR A 29 10.33 11.55 -14.51
C TYR A 29 10.25 12.86 -15.32
N ARG A 30 9.11 13.15 -15.94
CA ARG A 30 8.89 14.37 -16.73
C ARG A 30 8.65 15.61 -15.88
N GLU A 31 8.05 15.46 -14.70
CA GLU A 31 7.82 16.56 -13.74
C GLU A 31 9.06 16.91 -12.92
N LEU A 32 10.06 16.03 -12.87
CA LEU A 32 11.29 16.26 -12.13
C LEU A 32 12.14 17.35 -12.79
N LYS A 33 12.40 18.43 -12.06
CA LYS A 33 13.33 19.49 -12.49
C LYS A 33 14.75 18.93 -12.59
N ASP A 34 15.37 19.09 -13.76
CA ASP A 34 16.64 18.46 -14.15
C ASP A 34 16.56 16.92 -14.15
N ASN A 35 15.70 16.43 -15.02
CA ASN A 35 15.34 15.05 -15.33
C ASN A 35 16.52 14.20 -15.84
N THR A 36 17.49 13.98 -14.95
CA THR A 36 18.63 13.08 -15.13
C THR A 36 18.33 11.71 -14.50
N ILE A 37 18.64 10.64 -15.23
CA ILE A 37 18.51 9.24 -14.77
C ILE A 37 19.13 9.00 -13.37
N PRO A 38 20.37 9.45 -13.05
CA PRO A 38 20.95 9.19 -11.73
C PRO A 38 20.18 9.84 -10.57
N ARG A 39 19.61 11.04 -10.77
CA ARG A 39 18.83 11.74 -9.74
C ARG A 39 17.48 11.09 -9.53
N PHE A 40 16.81 10.69 -10.61
CA PHE A 40 15.56 9.96 -10.55
C PHE A 40 15.72 8.62 -9.82
N ASN A 41 16.76 7.86 -10.12
CA ASN A 41 17.04 6.59 -9.44
C ASN A 41 17.22 6.79 -7.93
N LYS A 42 17.97 7.81 -7.50
CA LYS A 42 18.14 8.12 -6.07
C LYS A 42 16.81 8.42 -5.38
N MET A 43 15.93 9.19 -6.03
CA MET A 43 14.59 9.47 -5.50
C MET A 43 13.72 8.22 -5.44
N VAL A 44 13.75 7.38 -6.48
CA VAL A 44 13.01 6.10 -6.51
C VAL A 44 13.45 5.20 -5.35
N TYR A 45 14.76 4.98 -5.16
CA TYR A 45 15.26 4.14 -4.06
C TYR A 45 14.88 4.70 -2.68
N ALA A 46 14.98 6.02 -2.48
CA ALA A 46 14.60 6.64 -1.22
C ALA A 46 13.08 6.48 -0.95
N SER A 47 12.24 6.74 -1.95
CA SER A 47 10.78 6.62 -1.83
C SER A 47 10.33 5.19 -1.59
N PHE A 48 10.86 4.22 -2.34
CA PHE A 48 10.54 2.81 -2.12
C PHE A 48 11.05 2.32 -0.77
N GLY A 49 12.26 2.72 -0.36
CA GLY A 49 12.80 2.39 0.96
C GLY A 49 11.88 2.88 2.09
N LEU A 50 11.43 4.13 2.03
CA LEU A 50 10.50 4.68 3.02
C LEU A 50 9.14 3.95 3.00
N SER A 51 8.59 3.68 1.82
CA SER A 51 7.33 2.93 1.69
C SER A 51 7.42 1.53 2.27
N ILE A 52 8.54 0.82 2.05
CA ILE A 52 8.79 -0.51 2.64
C ILE A 52 8.87 -0.41 4.16
N LEU A 53 9.54 0.60 4.71
CA LEU A 53 9.64 0.79 6.16
C LEU A 53 8.26 1.06 6.80
N LEU A 54 7.45 1.92 6.19
CA LEU A 54 6.11 2.26 6.70
C LEU A 54 5.17 1.05 6.63
N GLN A 55 5.12 0.38 5.48
CA GLN A 55 4.30 -0.82 5.28
C GLN A 55 4.76 -1.97 6.18
N GLY A 56 6.07 -2.18 6.30
CA GLY A 56 6.66 -3.20 7.15
C GLY A 56 6.36 -2.97 8.63
N THR A 57 6.51 -1.72 9.11
CA THR A 57 6.19 -1.37 10.50
C THR A 57 4.71 -1.59 10.79
N THR A 58 3.83 -1.17 9.88
CA THR A 58 2.37 -1.37 10.02
C THR A 58 2.01 -2.85 10.04
N ALA A 59 2.64 -3.67 9.18
CA ALA A 59 2.42 -5.11 9.15
C ALA A 59 2.90 -5.79 10.44
N VAL A 60 4.07 -5.42 10.97
CA VAL A 60 4.61 -5.96 12.23
C VAL A 60 3.70 -5.59 13.41
N LEU A 61 3.29 -4.33 13.52
CA LEU A 61 2.38 -3.88 14.58
C LEU A 61 1.00 -4.54 14.48
N GLY A 62 0.46 -4.67 13.26
CA GLY A 62 -0.79 -5.40 13.01
C GLY A 62 -0.71 -6.86 13.43
N PHE A 63 0.40 -7.54 13.09
CA PHE A 63 0.63 -8.92 13.49
C PHE A 63 0.84 -9.07 15.00
N LEU A 64 1.56 -8.15 15.65
CA LEU A 64 1.73 -8.16 17.11
C LEU A 64 0.40 -7.96 17.86
N THR A 65 -0.53 -7.18 17.29
CA THR A 65 -1.82 -6.89 17.93
C THR A 65 -2.80 -8.07 17.86
N PHE A 66 -2.87 -8.78 16.72
CA PHE A 66 -3.87 -9.83 16.49
C PHE A 66 -3.32 -11.25 16.37
N GLY A 67 -2.00 -11.39 16.23
CA GLY A 67 -1.32 -12.66 16.08
C GLY A 67 -1.91 -13.51 14.94
N LYS A 68 -2.27 -14.75 15.26
CA LYS A 68 -2.79 -15.74 14.30
C LYS A 68 -4.25 -15.50 13.88
N SER A 69 -4.98 -14.63 14.56
CA SER A 69 -6.39 -14.34 14.23
C SER A 69 -6.55 -13.12 13.33
N CYS A 70 -5.48 -12.62 12.71
CA CYS A 70 -5.56 -11.45 11.83
C CYS A 70 -6.31 -11.77 10.53
N ALA A 71 -7.48 -11.17 10.35
CA ALA A 71 -8.15 -11.06 9.05
C ALA A 71 -7.27 -10.33 8.00
N GLY A 72 -7.54 -10.56 6.71
CA GLY A 72 -6.82 -9.94 5.59
C GLY A 72 -6.88 -8.40 5.58
N LEU A 73 -7.92 -7.82 6.18
CA LEU A 73 -7.97 -6.41 6.55
C LEU A 73 -7.93 -6.31 8.08
N ILE A 74 -6.88 -5.69 8.63
CA ILE A 74 -6.67 -5.60 10.08
C ILE A 74 -7.85 -4.91 10.79
N LEU A 75 -8.49 -3.94 10.11
CA LEU A 75 -9.64 -3.19 10.64
C LEU A 75 -10.87 -4.07 10.95
N GLU A 76 -11.00 -5.23 10.31
CA GLU A 76 -12.11 -6.17 10.57
C GLU A 76 -11.98 -6.88 11.92
N ASN A 77 -10.77 -7.00 12.46
CA ASN A 77 -10.55 -7.66 13.74
C ASN A 77 -10.89 -6.77 14.95
N TYR A 78 -11.06 -5.46 14.74
CA TYR A 78 -11.44 -4.53 15.79
C TYR A 78 -12.97 -4.47 15.97
N SER A 79 -13.41 -4.31 17.22
CA SER A 79 -14.83 -4.21 17.57
C SER A 79 -15.51 -3.00 16.89
N PRO A 80 -16.71 -3.16 16.31
CA PRO A 80 -17.45 -2.05 15.68
C PRO A 80 -17.94 -1.00 16.69
N LYS A 81 -17.87 -1.27 17.99
CA LYS A 81 -18.30 -0.34 19.05
C LYS A 81 -17.24 0.70 19.41
N ASP A 82 -16.03 0.56 18.87
CA ASP A 82 -14.91 1.44 19.19
C ASP A 82 -14.91 2.68 18.28
N ALA A 83 -15.18 3.85 18.86
CA ALA A 83 -15.38 5.09 18.10
C ALA A 83 -14.13 5.49 17.29
N LEU A 84 -12.94 5.18 17.80
CA LEU A 84 -11.67 5.48 17.14
C LEU A 84 -11.49 4.64 15.87
N ILE A 85 -11.84 3.36 15.92
CA ILE A 85 -11.81 2.46 14.74
C ILE A 85 -12.89 2.84 13.75
N GLY A 86 -14.07 3.26 14.23
CA GLY A 86 -15.12 3.83 13.38
C GLY A 86 -14.61 5.01 12.55
N ALA A 87 -13.88 5.95 13.16
CA ALA A 87 -13.28 7.08 12.45
C ALA A 87 -12.24 6.63 11.42
N VAL A 88 -11.38 5.66 11.74
CA VAL A 88 -10.39 5.12 10.79
C VAL A 88 -11.07 4.47 9.58
N ARG A 89 -12.16 3.71 9.79
CA ARG A 89 -12.93 3.11 8.68
C ARG A 89 -13.50 4.16 7.74
N VAL A 90 -14.04 5.26 8.27
CA VAL A 90 -14.53 6.39 7.47
C VAL A 90 -13.39 7.05 6.70
N ALA A 91 -12.23 7.26 7.34
CA ALA A 91 -11.06 7.83 6.67
C ALA A 91 -10.54 6.95 5.52
N VAL A 92 -10.48 5.63 5.72
CA VAL A 92 -10.11 4.68 4.66
C VAL A 92 -11.14 4.69 3.53
N ALA A 93 -12.44 4.68 3.85
CA ALA A 93 -13.50 4.75 2.85
C ALA A 93 -13.40 6.04 2.01
N PHE A 94 -13.16 7.18 2.66
CA PHE A 94 -12.92 8.45 1.98
C PHE A 94 -11.70 8.36 1.06
N SER A 95 -10.56 7.86 1.54
CA SER A 95 -9.36 7.66 0.71
C SER A 95 -9.63 6.82 -0.54
N VAL A 96 -10.44 5.76 -0.42
CA VAL A 96 -10.80 4.89 -1.55
C VAL A 96 -11.69 5.62 -2.55
N ILE A 97 -12.69 6.39 -2.09
CA ILE A 97 -13.56 7.19 -2.96
C ILE A 97 -12.76 8.18 -3.80
N PHE A 98 -11.78 8.86 -3.19
CA PHE A 98 -10.93 9.82 -3.90
C PHE A 98 -9.90 9.14 -4.82
N THR A 99 -9.50 7.90 -4.51
CA THR A 99 -8.56 7.13 -5.35
C THR A 99 -9.26 6.49 -6.55
N TYR A 100 -10.54 6.10 -6.42
CA TYR A 100 -11.33 5.48 -7.47
C TYR A 100 -11.32 6.22 -8.84
N PRO A 101 -11.37 7.56 -8.93
CA PRO A 101 -11.31 8.26 -10.21
C PRO A 101 -9.93 8.26 -10.89
N PHE A 102 -8.82 8.01 -10.17
CA PHE A 102 -7.46 8.13 -10.73
C PHE A 102 -7.17 7.21 -11.93
N PRO A 103 -7.54 5.92 -11.91
CA PRO A 103 -7.29 5.02 -13.03
C PRO A 103 -8.02 5.45 -14.32
N PHE A 104 -9.20 6.05 -14.19
CA PHE A 104 -10.00 6.51 -15.34
C PHE A 104 -9.34 7.68 -16.08
N VAL A 105 -8.49 8.47 -15.41
CA VAL A 105 -7.71 9.54 -16.07
C VAL A 105 -6.59 8.97 -16.94
N GLY A 106 -6.10 7.77 -16.66
CA GLY A 106 -5.11 7.07 -17.50
C GLY A 106 -5.71 6.36 -18.71
N CYS A 107 -7.01 6.07 -18.69
CA CYS A 107 -7.75 5.46 -19.80
C CYS A 107 -8.39 6.47 -20.77
N ARG A 108 -8.15 7.78 -20.56
CA ARG A 108 -8.54 8.84 -21.51
C ARG A 108 -7.38 9.21 -22.42
#